data_AF-A0AAD0NGN7-F1
#
_entry.id   AF-A0AAD0NGN7-F1
#
_cell.length_a   1.000
_cell.length_b   1.000
_cell.length_c   1.000
_cell.angle_alpha   90.00
_cell.angle_beta   90.00
_cell.angle_gamma   90.00
#
_symmetry.space_group_name_H-M   'P 1'
#
loop_
_entity.id
_entity.type
_entity.pdbx_description
1 polymer ?
#
loop_
_entity_poly.entity_id
_entity_poly.type
_entity_poly.pdbx_seq_one_letter_code
_entity_poly.pdbx_strand_id
1 'polypeptide(L)'
;MSSHNVFPLNGSVESKSVRSRRRMLACGGPLSIMMAFYLAGSSIAYASCQTSLPGGGPADYLFNSPDIQIDPSAPVGAVLHSATTTMSNSGPYNIICTADIGVMNFVGAPGTPNGKVYASSIPGVGYRLRYSSNPEWMPWSFRYTGSSLPVAINNTITFELIKTGNISSGGAITGVIGLAQVVSHGFTAWRISVNGSIIVTPTIPTCSVQAPNVPLSLGTVASDVFTGVGAEAALGPASNITLTCAGGQGGSVGVNMVMTDAVDPTNRSDLLPLSAGSSAKGVSVRLRRQGGEVISYGPDSADASAQNRFFIQDMGNGTLDIPIRGQMVQTGASVAGGSVQAAATFTMSYD
;
A
#
# COMPACT_ATOMS: atom_id res chain seq x y z
N MET A 1 -9.30 8.26 -3.28
CA MET A 1 -9.58 9.55 -3.97
C MET A 1 -10.69 10.24 -3.21
N SER A 2 -10.39 11.36 -2.55
CA SER A 2 -11.37 12.20 -1.85
C SER A 2 -11.50 13.49 -2.64
N SER A 3 -12.73 13.94 -2.91
CA SER A 3 -12.97 15.24 -3.54
C SER A 3 -13.36 16.25 -2.47
N HIS A 4 -12.38 17.01 -1.97
CA HIS A 4 -12.60 18.22 -1.20
C HIS A 4 -11.69 19.33 -1.74
N ASN A 5 -12.27 20.51 -1.99
CA ASN A 5 -11.57 21.72 -2.43
C ASN A 5 -11.33 22.67 -1.24
N VAL A 6 -10.23 23.43 -1.33
CA VAL A 6 -9.82 24.69 -0.65
C VAL A 6 -8.52 24.60 0.19
N PHE A 7 -7.56 25.48 -0.15
CA PHE A 7 -6.28 25.88 0.49
C PHE A 7 -6.38 27.37 0.95
N PRO A 8 -5.39 28.01 1.61
CA PRO A 8 -4.31 27.55 2.50
C PRO A 8 -4.31 28.36 3.84
N LEU A 9 -3.37 28.11 4.77
CA LEU A 9 -2.58 29.15 5.47
C LEU A 9 -1.46 28.55 6.34
N ASN A 10 -0.27 29.13 6.19
CA ASN A 10 1.00 28.82 6.85
C ASN A 10 1.05 29.29 8.31
N GLY A 11 1.88 28.63 9.11
CA GLY A 11 2.37 29.16 10.39
C GLY A 11 3.48 28.28 10.98
N SER A 12 4.70 28.79 10.98
CA SER A 12 5.92 28.21 11.56
C SER A 12 6.23 28.83 12.91
N VAL A 13 6.80 28.06 13.85
CA VAL A 13 7.65 28.59 14.94
C VAL A 13 8.76 27.58 15.27
N GLU A 14 10.01 27.97 14.99
CA GLU A 14 11.26 27.43 15.54
C GLU A 14 11.55 28.04 16.92
N SER A 15 12.19 27.27 17.81
CA SER A 15 13.32 27.69 18.68
C SER A 15 13.71 26.51 19.59
N LYS A 16 14.93 26.27 20.08
CA LYS A 16 16.30 26.74 19.87
C LYS A 16 17.15 25.83 20.77
N SER A 17 18.38 25.59 20.34
CA SER A 17 19.41 24.82 21.05
C SER A 17 19.73 25.31 22.46
N VAL A 18 20.17 24.41 23.34
CA VAL A 18 21.19 24.73 24.35
C VAL A 18 22.28 23.66 24.35
N ARG A 19 23.48 24.11 23.96
CA ARG A 19 24.75 23.40 24.10
C ARG A 19 25.35 23.82 25.45
N SER A 20 25.85 22.89 26.24
CA SER A 20 26.71 23.20 27.39
C SER A 20 27.96 22.32 27.32
N ARG A 21 29.11 22.98 27.44
CA ARG A 21 30.47 22.46 27.28
C ARG A 21 31.10 22.15 28.64
N ARG A 22 32.24 21.45 28.53
CA ARG A 22 33.46 21.47 29.37
C ARG A 22 33.46 20.54 30.58
N ARG A 23 34.46 19.64 30.58
CA ARG A 23 35.70 19.84 31.35
C ARG A 23 36.87 19.06 30.72
N MET A 24 37.95 19.78 30.44
CA MET A 24 39.30 19.24 30.30
C MET A 24 39.83 18.94 31.70
N LEU A 25 40.59 17.86 31.86
CA LEU A 25 41.66 17.78 32.85
C LEU A 25 42.86 17.09 32.19
N ALA A 26 44.01 17.74 32.30
CA ALA A 26 45.31 17.29 31.83
C ALA A 26 46.17 16.85 33.02
N CYS A 27 46.98 15.81 32.83
CA CYS A 27 48.25 15.47 33.49
C CYS A 27 48.75 14.23 32.74
N GLY A 28 49.94 14.15 32.15
CA GLY A 28 51.26 14.45 32.69
C GLY A 28 52.02 13.11 32.71
N GLY A 29 52.98 12.91 31.78
CA GLY A 29 53.82 11.70 31.69
C GLY A 29 54.78 11.52 32.88
N PRO A 30 55.74 10.56 32.88
CA PRO A 30 56.65 10.34 31.74
C PRO A 30 57.12 8.88 31.46
N LEU A 31 57.68 8.72 30.25
CA LEU A 31 58.85 7.92 29.83
C LEU A 31 59.23 6.61 30.58
N SER A 32 59.19 5.47 29.86
CA SER A 32 60.20 4.40 30.00
C SER A 32 60.22 3.39 28.85
N ILE A 33 61.39 3.35 28.20
CA ILE A 33 62.17 2.18 27.75
C ILE A 33 61.63 1.28 26.61
N MET A 34 62.46 1.20 25.56
CA MET A 34 62.41 0.32 24.40
C MET A 34 62.20 -1.16 24.73
N MET A 35 61.34 -1.84 23.96
CA MET A 35 61.64 -3.19 23.47
C MET A 35 60.92 -3.42 22.14
N ALA A 36 61.66 -3.38 21.04
CA ALA A 36 61.19 -3.75 19.72
C ALA A 36 61.07 -5.28 19.65
N PHE A 37 59.87 -5.80 19.88
CA PHE A 37 59.53 -7.18 19.52
C PHE A 37 59.01 -7.18 18.08
N TYR A 38 59.89 -7.56 17.15
CA TYR A 38 59.52 -8.05 15.82
C TYR A 38 58.72 -9.35 16.00
N LEU A 39 57.41 -9.23 16.24
CA LEU A 39 56.49 -10.32 15.98
C LEU A 39 56.13 -10.23 14.52
N ALA A 40 56.71 -11.13 13.74
CA ALA A 40 56.31 -11.41 12.37
C ALA A 40 54.79 -11.54 12.35
N GLY A 41 54.12 -10.52 11.82
CA GLY A 41 52.73 -10.63 11.42
C GLY A 41 52.68 -11.72 10.37
N SER A 42 52.24 -12.91 10.76
CA SER A 42 51.71 -13.88 9.82
C SER A 42 50.44 -13.26 9.24
N SER A 43 50.63 -12.42 8.22
CA SER A 43 49.60 -12.06 7.26
C SER A 43 49.20 -13.34 6.57
N ILE A 44 48.24 -14.06 7.14
CA ILE A 44 47.39 -14.95 6.37
C ILE A 44 46.64 -14.02 5.42
N ALA A 45 47.21 -13.87 4.22
CA ALA A 45 46.59 -13.16 3.12
C ALA A 45 45.31 -13.95 2.75
N TYR A 46 44.16 -13.52 3.26
CA TYR A 46 42.89 -13.91 2.67
C TYR A 46 42.90 -13.34 1.25
N ALA A 47 42.78 -14.24 0.26
CA ALA A 47 42.93 -13.93 -1.14
C ALA A 47 42.00 -12.78 -1.56
N SER A 48 42.57 -11.62 -1.91
CA SER A 48 41.83 -10.40 -2.22
C SER A 48 41.33 -10.43 -3.66
N CYS A 49 40.15 -10.99 -3.89
CA CYS A 49 39.48 -10.81 -5.17
C CYS A 49 39.20 -9.33 -5.43
N GLN A 50 39.36 -8.92 -6.69
CA GLN A 50 39.04 -7.59 -7.18
C GLN A 50 38.52 -7.69 -8.61
N THR A 51 37.82 -6.65 -9.07
CA THR A 51 37.60 -6.50 -10.52
C THR A 51 38.80 -5.79 -11.16
N SER A 52 38.95 -5.90 -12.47
CA SER A 52 39.91 -5.07 -13.23
C SER A 52 39.41 -3.65 -13.47
N LEU A 53 38.32 -3.22 -12.83
CA LEU A 53 37.81 -1.85 -12.91
C LEU A 53 38.68 -0.91 -12.05
N PRO A 54 38.66 0.41 -12.35
CA PRO A 54 39.32 1.39 -11.50
C PRO A 54 38.90 1.23 -10.03
N GLY A 55 39.89 1.06 -9.14
CA GLY A 55 39.66 0.87 -7.70
C GLY A 55 39.34 -0.55 -7.25
N GLY A 56 39.26 -1.53 -8.17
CA GLY A 56 39.12 -2.96 -7.84
C GLY A 56 37.77 -3.38 -7.24
N GLY A 57 36.85 -2.44 -7.06
CA GLY A 57 35.53 -2.66 -6.47
C GLY A 57 34.53 -3.35 -7.39
N PRO A 58 33.30 -3.58 -6.92
CA PRO A 58 32.26 -4.24 -7.71
C PRO A 58 31.87 -3.41 -8.93
N ALA A 59 31.50 -4.06 -10.03
CA ALA A 59 30.84 -3.37 -11.13
C ALA A 59 29.39 -3.02 -10.75
N ASP A 60 28.92 -1.84 -11.10
CA ASP A 60 27.53 -1.44 -10.85
C ASP A 60 26.77 -1.38 -12.18
N TYR A 61 25.76 -2.23 -12.30
CA TYR A 61 24.86 -2.30 -13.43
C TYR A 61 23.53 -1.62 -13.10
N LEU A 62 23.00 -0.89 -14.07
CA LEU A 62 21.71 -0.22 -13.95
C LEU A 62 20.61 -1.05 -14.64
N PHE A 63 19.54 -1.31 -13.90
CA PHE A 63 18.30 -1.88 -14.39
C PHE A 63 17.31 -0.76 -14.66
N ASN A 64 16.89 -0.65 -15.92
CA ASN A 64 15.94 0.36 -16.37
C ASN A 64 14.61 -0.32 -16.71
N SER A 65 13.53 0.15 -16.09
CA SER A 65 12.16 -0.28 -16.37
C SER A 65 11.23 0.92 -16.25
N PRO A 66 10.19 1.03 -17.10
CA PRO A 66 9.12 1.99 -16.89
C PRO A 66 8.31 1.64 -15.62
N ASP A 67 7.43 2.56 -15.24
CA ASP A 67 6.43 2.31 -14.21
C ASP A 67 5.48 1.17 -14.62
N ILE A 68 5.07 0.38 -13.63
CA ILE A 68 4.37 -0.89 -13.82
C ILE A 68 2.98 -0.80 -13.20
N GLN A 69 1.98 -1.15 -14.00
CA GLN A 69 0.62 -1.39 -13.52
C GLN A 69 0.43 -2.89 -13.29
N ILE A 70 -0.16 -3.28 -12.15
CA ILE A 70 -0.39 -4.69 -11.80
C ILE A 70 -1.86 -4.96 -11.48
N ASP A 71 -2.30 -6.18 -11.75
CA ASP A 71 -3.62 -6.70 -11.33
C ASP A 71 -3.51 -7.28 -9.90
N PRO A 72 -4.13 -6.63 -8.89
CA PRO A 72 -4.06 -7.13 -7.51
C PRO A 72 -4.95 -8.36 -7.25
N SER A 73 -5.91 -8.70 -8.14
CA SER A 73 -6.77 -9.89 -8.03
C SER A 73 -6.17 -11.18 -8.57
N ALA A 74 -5.01 -11.11 -9.23
CA ALA A 74 -4.32 -12.30 -9.68
C ALA A 74 -4.07 -13.27 -8.50
N PRO A 75 -4.18 -14.60 -8.72
CA PRO A 75 -3.99 -15.57 -7.65
C PRO A 75 -2.55 -15.53 -7.11
N VAL A 76 -2.37 -15.90 -5.84
CA VAL A 76 -1.02 -16.02 -5.25
C VAL A 76 -0.17 -17.00 -6.07
N GLY A 77 1.05 -16.58 -6.41
CA GLY A 77 1.97 -17.28 -7.31
C GLY A 77 1.92 -16.82 -8.78
N ALA A 78 0.93 -16.01 -9.17
CA ALA A 78 0.84 -15.48 -10.53
C ALA A 78 1.96 -14.47 -10.84
N VAL A 79 2.40 -14.44 -12.11
CA VAL A 79 3.26 -13.39 -12.64
C VAL A 79 2.40 -12.16 -12.91
N LEU A 80 2.68 -11.08 -12.19
CA LEU A 80 1.98 -9.79 -12.30
C LEU A 80 2.54 -8.94 -13.44
N HIS A 81 3.85 -9.05 -13.67
CA HIS A 81 4.54 -8.34 -14.74
C HIS A 81 5.85 -9.05 -15.09
N SER A 82 6.29 -8.94 -16.35
CA SER A 82 7.57 -9.45 -16.83
C SER A 82 8.23 -8.41 -17.73
N ALA A 83 9.46 -8.02 -17.38
CA ALA A 83 10.26 -7.06 -18.12
C ALA A 83 11.62 -7.67 -18.42
N THR A 84 12.17 -7.37 -19.59
CA THR A 84 13.55 -7.72 -19.94
C THR A 84 14.29 -6.46 -20.36
N THR A 85 15.46 -6.22 -19.78
CA THR A 85 16.28 -5.05 -20.08
C THR A 85 17.75 -5.43 -20.18
N THR A 86 18.47 -4.70 -21.01
CA THR A 86 19.93 -4.82 -21.09
C THR A 86 20.54 -4.04 -19.95
N MET A 87 21.41 -4.69 -19.17
CA MET A 87 22.16 -4.01 -18.14
C MET A 87 23.15 -3.02 -18.76
N SER A 88 23.23 -1.81 -18.18
CA SER A 88 24.15 -0.76 -18.63
C SER A 88 25.05 -0.29 -17.48
N ASN A 89 25.99 0.62 -17.77
CA ASN A 89 26.85 1.34 -16.80
C ASN A 89 28.21 0.71 -16.43
N SER A 90 28.55 -0.48 -16.93
CA SER A 90 29.92 -1.04 -16.78
C SER A 90 30.39 -1.71 -18.07
N GLY A 91 31.63 -1.43 -18.47
CA GLY A 91 32.33 -2.06 -19.61
C GLY A 91 32.79 -3.50 -19.31
N PRO A 92 33.41 -4.22 -20.26
CA PRO A 92 33.95 -5.55 -20.00
C PRO A 92 35.10 -5.48 -18.99
N TYR A 93 35.16 -6.43 -18.07
CA TYR A 93 36.21 -6.50 -17.04
C TYR A 93 36.48 -7.96 -16.65
N ASN A 94 37.54 -8.17 -15.87
CA ASN A 94 37.86 -9.46 -15.29
C ASN A 94 37.62 -9.43 -13.79
N ILE A 95 37.08 -10.53 -13.24
CA ILE A 95 37.20 -10.82 -11.80
C ILE A 95 38.54 -11.53 -11.62
N ILE A 96 39.40 -11.00 -10.74
CA ILE A 96 40.77 -11.49 -10.54
C ILE A 96 40.98 -11.75 -9.05
N CYS A 97 41.44 -12.95 -8.72
CA CYS A 97 41.73 -13.38 -7.35
C CYS A 97 43.17 -13.91 -7.28
N THR A 98 43.78 -13.86 -6.09
CA THR A 98 45.13 -14.40 -5.88
C THR A 98 45.16 -15.93 -5.81
N ALA A 99 43.99 -16.57 -5.78
CA ALA A 99 43.77 -18.01 -5.82
C ALA A 99 42.55 -18.30 -6.71
N ASP A 100 42.14 -19.58 -6.81
CA ASP A 100 40.90 -19.98 -7.48
C ASP A 100 39.71 -19.15 -7.00
N ILE A 101 38.94 -18.56 -7.92
CA ILE A 101 37.72 -17.78 -7.60
C ILE A 101 36.73 -18.61 -6.75
N GLY A 102 36.62 -19.91 -7.00
CA GLY A 102 35.78 -20.79 -6.22
C GLY A 102 34.29 -20.63 -6.56
N VAL A 103 33.42 -20.51 -5.56
CA VAL A 103 31.97 -20.50 -5.77
C VAL A 103 31.48 -19.09 -6.10
N MET A 104 30.95 -18.95 -7.31
CA MET A 104 30.19 -17.78 -7.74
C MET A 104 28.71 -18.00 -7.43
N ASN A 105 28.12 -17.08 -6.67
CA ASN A 105 26.71 -17.12 -6.30
C ASN A 105 25.98 -15.89 -6.85
N PHE A 106 24.83 -16.12 -7.47
CA PHE A 106 23.99 -15.10 -8.08
C PHE A 106 22.70 -15.05 -7.31
N VAL A 107 22.39 -13.91 -6.72
CA VAL A 107 21.26 -13.77 -5.78
C VAL A 107 20.50 -12.47 -6.05
N GLY A 108 19.22 -12.46 -5.71
CA GLY A 108 18.46 -11.24 -5.51
C GLY A 108 18.86 -10.56 -4.19
N ALA A 109 18.60 -9.27 -4.08
CA ALA A 109 18.81 -8.47 -2.86
C ALA A 109 17.78 -7.33 -2.79
N PRO A 110 17.36 -6.86 -1.60
CA PRO A 110 17.78 -7.33 -0.29
C PRO A 110 17.04 -8.61 0.15
N GLY A 111 17.63 -9.32 1.11
CA GLY A 111 16.96 -10.40 1.83
C GLY A 111 17.20 -11.80 1.27
N THR A 112 16.48 -12.76 1.86
CA THR A 112 16.54 -14.19 1.52
C THR A 112 15.29 -14.55 0.71
N PRO A 113 15.41 -15.33 -0.37
CA PRO A 113 14.26 -15.70 -1.17
C PRO A 113 13.38 -16.74 -0.47
N ASN A 114 12.07 -16.69 -0.72
CA ASN A 114 11.17 -17.83 -0.56
C ASN A 114 11.17 -18.62 -1.87
N GLY A 115 11.88 -19.75 -1.89
CA GLY A 115 12.18 -20.47 -3.13
C GLY A 115 13.09 -19.66 -4.05
N LYS A 116 12.54 -19.14 -5.15
CA LYS A 116 13.24 -18.28 -6.13
C LYS A 116 12.69 -16.84 -6.17
N VAL A 117 11.84 -16.48 -5.20
CA VAL A 117 11.15 -15.18 -5.15
C VAL A 117 11.66 -14.39 -3.95
N TYR A 118 12.13 -13.18 -4.18
CA TYR A 118 12.61 -12.24 -3.17
C TYR A 118 11.50 -11.27 -2.80
N ALA A 119 11.44 -10.85 -1.54
CA ALA A 119 10.48 -9.85 -1.10
C ALA A 119 10.82 -8.49 -1.72
N SER A 120 9.82 -7.77 -2.24
CA SER A 120 9.98 -6.37 -2.63
C SER A 120 9.66 -5.44 -1.46
N SER A 121 9.81 -4.13 -1.68
CA SER A 121 9.31 -3.09 -0.77
C SER A 121 7.78 -3.00 -0.68
N ILE A 122 7.06 -3.71 -1.57
CA ILE A 122 5.60 -3.65 -1.69
C ILE A 122 4.99 -4.90 -1.04
N PRO A 123 4.16 -4.76 0.01
CA PRO A 123 3.49 -5.89 0.64
C PRO A 123 2.69 -6.73 -0.37
N GLY A 124 2.84 -8.05 -0.31
CA GLY A 124 2.16 -8.98 -1.20
C GLY A 124 2.72 -9.06 -2.62
N VAL A 125 3.80 -8.33 -2.93
CA VAL A 125 4.55 -8.43 -4.19
C VAL A 125 5.98 -8.90 -3.92
N GLY A 126 6.35 -10.02 -4.52
CA GLY A 126 7.73 -10.46 -4.61
C GLY A 126 8.29 -10.21 -6.01
N TYR A 127 9.59 -10.42 -6.19
CA TYR A 127 10.22 -10.39 -7.49
C TYR A 127 11.21 -11.53 -7.69
N ARG A 128 11.50 -11.86 -8.94
CA ARG A 128 12.55 -12.83 -9.31
C ARG A 128 13.33 -12.35 -10.51
N LEU A 129 14.58 -12.80 -10.59
CA LEU A 129 15.57 -12.37 -11.58
C LEU A 129 16.21 -13.57 -12.25
N ARG A 130 16.43 -13.48 -13.55
CA ARG A 130 17.33 -14.39 -14.28
C ARG A 130 18.01 -13.65 -15.42
N TYR A 131 19.14 -14.19 -15.88
CA TYR A 131 19.67 -13.79 -17.17
C TYR A 131 18.80 -14.34 -18.29
N SER A 132 18.57 -13.60 -19.36
CA SER A 132 17.81 -14.16 -20.48
C SER A 132 18.54 -15.34 -21.15
N SER A 133 19.87 -15.39 -21.02
CA SER A 133 20.70 -16.50 -21.49
C SER A 133 20.71 -17.72 -20.56
N ASN A 134 20.19 -17.60 -19.33
CA ASN A 134 20.13 -18.70 -18.37
C ASN A 134 18.66 -18.94 -17.96
N PRO A 135 18.09 -20.13 -18.22
CA PRO A 135 16.70 -20.39 -17.86
C PRO A 135 16.45 -20.37 -16.34
N GLU A 136 17.49 -20.52 -15.51
CA GLU A 136 17.37 -20.64 -14.06
C GLU A 136 17.19 -19.28 -13.36
N TRP A 137 16.18 -19.23 -12.48
CA TRP A 137 15.94 -18.09 -11.58
C TRP A 137 16.95 -18.07 -10.43
N MET A 138 17.41 -16.88 -10.07
CA MET A 138 18.22 -16.65 -8.87
C MET A 138 17.44 -17.07 -7.60
N PRO A 139 18.08 -17.64 -6.57
CA PRO A 139 19.53 -17.83 -6.46
C PRO A 139 20.03 -19.05 -7.23
N TRP A 140 21.21 -18.96 -7.83
CA TRP A 140 21.93 -20.10 -8.41
C TRP A 140 23.44 -19.88 -8.30
N SER A 141 24.21 -20.95 -8.37
CA SER A 141 25.67 -20.88 -8.18
C SER A 141 26.41 -21.86 -9.08
N PHE A 142 27.66 -21.52 -9.39
CA PHE A 142 28.59 -22.44 -10.02
C PHE A 142 29.98 -22.31 -9.43
N ARG A 143 30.83 -23.33 -9.63
CA ARG A 143 32.23 -23.31 -9.21
C ARG A 143 33.12 -22.97 -10.40
N TYR A 144 34.08 -22.07 -10.19
CA TYR A 144 35.11 -21.71 -11.15
C TYR A 144 36.50 -21.93 -10.53
N THR A 145 37.36 -22.67 -11.23
CA THR A 145 38.70 -23.05 -10.76
C THR A 145 39.81 -22.14 -11.28
N GLY A 146 39.50 -21.17 -12.15
CA GLY A 146 40.48 -20.17 -12.57
C GLY A 146 40.60 -19.04 -11.55
N SER A 147 41.76 -18.37 -11.56
CA SER A 147 42.01 -17.15 -10.77
C SER A 147 41.59 -15.86 -11.48
N SER A 148 41.21 -15.95 -12.77
CA SER A 148 40.74 -14.81 -13.56
C SER A 148 39.55 -15.23 -14.44
N LEU A 149 38.43 -14.52 -14.34
CA LEU A 149 37.20 -14.78 -15.11
C LEU A 149 36.80 -13.52 -15.89
N PRO A 150 36.77 -13.54 -17.24
CA PRO A 150 36.24 -12.43 -18.03
C PRO A 150 34.71 -12.34 -17.91
N VAL A 151 34.21 -11.11 -17.76
CA VAL A 151 32.79 -10.77 -17.70
C VAL A 151 32.41 -9.92 -18.92
N ALA A 152 31.50 -10.43 -19.74
CA ALA A 152 30.96 -9.73 -20.92
C ALA A 152 29.75 -8.84 -20.57
N ILE A 153 29.54 -7.77 -21.34
CA ILE A 153 28.56 -6.70 -21.06
C ILE A 153 27.19 -6.86 -21.73
N ASN A 154 26.94 -7.97 -22.39
CA ASN A 154 25.74 -8.15 -23.23
C ASN A 154 24.61 -8.85 -22.48
N ASN A 155 24.64 -8.83 -21.14
CA ASN A 155 23.74 -9.61 -20.34
C ASN A 155 22.40 -8.89 -20.19
N THR A 156 21.37 -9.44 -20.81
CA THR A 156 19.98 -9.05 -20.55
C THR A 156 19.48 -9.77 -19.31
N ILE A 157 18.73 -9.04 -18.48
CA ILE A 157 18.08 -9.57 -17.28
C ILE A 157 16.59 -9.55 -17.51
N THR A 158 15.95 -10.68 -17.21
CA THR A 158 14.50 -10.79 -17.07
C THR A 158 14.14 -10.62 -15.60
N PHE A 159 13.24 -9.68 -15.33
CA PHE A 159 12.69 -9.35 -14.04
C PHE A 159 11.19 -9.61 -14.06
N GLU A 160 10.70 -10.34 -13.07
CA GLU A 160 9.27 -10.60 -12.91
C GLU A 160 8.79 -10.19 -11.53
N LEU A 161 7.61 -9.56 -11.49
CA LEU A 161 6.85 -9.35 -10.27
C LEU A 161 5.90 -10.52 -10.06
N ILE A 162 5.89 -11.07 -8.86
CA ILE A 162 5.11 -12.25 -8.48
C ILE A 162 4.16 -11.89 -7.35
N LYS A 163 2.90 -12.30 -7.46
CA LYS A 163 1.93 -12.18 -6.38
C LYS A 163 2.32 -13.11 -5.23
N THR A 164 2.56 -12.57 -4.04
CA THR A 164 2.94 -13.36 -2.85
C THR A 164 1.91 -13.26 -1.71
N GLY A 165 0.99 -12.30 -1.78
CA GLY A 165 -0.09 -12.11 -0.79
C GLY A 165 -1.01 -10.96 -1.20
N ASN A 166 -1.87 -10.49 -0.29
CA ASN A 166 -2.76 -9.36 -0.56
C ASN A 166 -1.97 -8.09 -0.91
N ILE A 167 -2.45 -7.35 -1.91
CA ILE A 167 -1.84 -6.10 -2.37
C ILE A 167 -2.88 -5.01 -2.14
N SER A 168 -2.70 -4.22 -1.09
CA SER A 168 -3.58 -3.09 -0.74
C SER A 168 -3.04 -1.75 -1.22
N SER A 169 -1.74 -1.65 -1.52
CA SER A 169 -1.11 -0.43 -1.99
C SER A 169 0.01 -0.71 -2.97
N GLY A 170 0.28 0.27 -3.83
CA GLY A 170 1.48 0.30 -4.65
C GLY A 170 2.71 0.74 -3.86
N GLY A 171 3.81 0.95 -4.57
CA GLY A 171 5.04 1.49 -4.00
C GLY A 171 6.15 1.62 -5.02
N ALA A 172 7.35 1.93 -4.54
CA ALA A 172 8.54 2.08 -5.38
C ALA A 172 9.56 0.99 -5.06
N ILE A 173 10.06 0.31 -6.10
CA ILE A 173 11.23 -0.57 -5.99
C ILE A 173 12.46 0.27 -6.32
N THR A 174 13.43 0.30 -5.40
CA THR A 174 14.64 1.12 -5.50
C THR A 174 15.87 0.34 -5.01
N GLY A 175 17.06 0.84 -5.36
CA GLY A 175 18.32 0.29 -4.87
C GLY A 175 18.74 -1.01 -5.55
N VAL A 176 19.59 -1.78 -4.86
CA VAL A 176 20.15 -3.03 -5.38
C VAL A 176 19.07 -4.10 -5.39
N ILE A 177 18.85 -4.73 -6.55
CA ILE A 177 17.90 -5.84 -6.74
C ILE A 177 18.58 -7.19 -6.94
N GLY A 178 19.86 -7.22 -7.30
CA GLY A 178 20.64 -8.45 -7.50
C GLY A 178 22.15 -8.28 -7.37
N LEU A 179 22.85 -9.39 -7.12
CA LEU A 179 24.27 -9.44 -6.82
C LEU A 179 24.92 -10.69 -7.46
N ALA A 180 26.19 -10.58 -7.86
CA ALA A 180 27.08 -11.74 -7.92
C ALA A 180 28.17 -11.66 -6.86
N GLN A 181 28.36 -12.76 -6.16
CA GLN A 181 29.29 -12.88 -5.04
C GLN A 181 30.27 -14.02 -5.30
N VAL A 182 31.55 -13.72 -5.09
CA VAL A 182 32.60 -14.71 -4.93
C VAL A 182 32.59 -15.14 -3.46
N VAL A 183 31.80 -16.16 -3.13
CA VAL A 183 31.49 -16.55 -1.73
C VAL A 183 32.75 -16.91 -0.97
N SER A 184 33.66 -17.66 -1.61
CA SER A 184 34.91 -18.12 -1.02
C SER A 184 35.83 -16.98 -0.54
N HIS A 185 35.63 -15.77 -1.06
CA HIS A 185 36.47 -14.60 -0.79
C HIS A 185 35.70 -13.45 -0.13
N GLY A 186 34.41 -13.63 0.17
CA GLY A 186 33.57 -12.56 0.70
C GLY A 186 33.49 -11.32 -0.21
N PHE A 187 33.70 -11.49 -1.53
CA PHE A 187 33.79 -10.40 -2.48
C PHE A 187 32.54 -10.31 -3.35
N THR A 188 32.03 -9.11 -3.57
CA THR A 188 30.93 -8.87 -4.52
C THR A 188 31.53 -8.47 -5.85
N ALA A 189 31.32 -9.26 -6.89
CA ALA A 189 31.84 -8.97 -8.22
C ALA A 189 31.08 -7.83 -8.89
N TRP A 190 29.74 -7.83 -8.76
CA TRP A 190 28.91 -6.77 -9.30
C TRP A 190 27.53 -6.70 -8.62
N ARG A 191 26.85 -5.57 -8.84
CA ARG A 191 25.49 -5.28 -8.37
C ARG A 191 24.59 -4.89 -9.52
N ILE A 192 23.31 -5.26 -9.44
CA ILE A 192 22.26 -4.74 -10.30
C ILE A 192 21.41 -3.83 -9.44
N SER A 193 21.36 -2.56 -9.80
CA SER A 193 20.59 -1.53 -9.10
C SER A 193 19.52 -0.97 -10.01
N VAL A 194 18.33 -0.75 -9.47
CA VAL A 194 17.29 0.02 -10.16
C VAL A 194 17.82 1.44 -10.42
N ASN A 195 17.72 1.89 -11.66
CA ASN A 195 18.06 3.26 -12.02
C ASN A 195 16.95 4.21 -11.55
N GLY A 196 17.16 4.90 -10.43
CA GLY A 196 16.12 5.70 -9.78
C GLY A 196 15.11 4.81 -9.06
N SER A 197 13.88 4.73 -9.59
CA SER A 197 12.78 3.97 -8.99
C SER A 197 11.86 3.38 -10.05
N ILE A 198 11.32 2.20 -9.77
CA ILE A 198 10.21 1.63 -10.53
C ILE A 198 8.95 1.81 -9.70
N ILE A 199 8.01 2.65 -10.16
CA ILE A 199 6.73 2.81 -9.49
C ILE A 199 5.82 1.66 -9.92
N VAL A 200 5.29 0.94 -8.94
CA VAL A 200 4.34 -0.14 -9.16
C VAL A 200 3.00 0.28 -8.56
N THR A 201 1.98 0.36 -9.40
CA THR A 201 0.63 0.77 -8.97
C THR A 201 -0.35 -0.38 -9.20
N PRO A 202 -1.07 -0.83 -8.17
CA PRO A 202 -2.18 -1.74 -8.35
C PRO A 202 -3.33 -1.02 -9.04
N THR A 203 -3.90 -1.66 -10.04
CA THR A 203 -5.01 -1.13 -10.83
C THR A 203 -6.35 -1.46 -10.18
N ILE A 204 -6.62 -0.85 -9.03
CA ILE A 204 -7.92 -0.97 -8.35
C ILE A 204 -8.97 -0.05 -8.99
N PRO A 205 -10.26 -0.46 -9.03
CA PRO A 205 -11.32 0.39 -9.54
C PRO A 205 -11.57 1.60 -8.63
N THR A 206 -12.07 2.66 -9.24
CA THR A 206 -12.55 3.87 -8.56
C THR A 206 -14.05 3.98 -8.73
N CYS A 207 -14.79 4.22 -7.66
CA CYS A 207 -16.25 4.31 -7.68
C CYS A 207 -16.73 5.75 -7.60
N SER A 208 -17.75 6.08 -8.39
CA SER A 208 -18.47 7.35 -8.35
C SER A 208 -19.95 7.13 -8.15
N VAL A 209 -20.59 8.04 -7.42
CA VAL A 209 -22.03 8.05 -7.22
C VAL A 209 -22.70 8.59 -8.48
N GLN A 210 -23.69 7.91 -9.02
CA GLN A 210 -24.37 8.35 -10.25
C GLN A 210 -25.26 9.57 -10.03
N ALA A 211 -25.96 9.64 -8.90
CA ALA A 211 -26.87 10.73 -8.56
C ALA A 211 -26.57 11.27 -7.15
N PRO A 212 -26.31 12.58 -7.00
CA PRO A 212 -26.00 13.16 -5.69
C PRO A 212 -27.23 13.23 -4.77
N ASN A 213 -28.44 13.21 -5.34
CA ASN A 213 -29.70 13.28 -4.61
C ASN A 213 -30.52 12.01 -4.87
N VAL A 214 -30.84 11.28 -3.80
CA VAL A 214 -31.64 10.05 -3.87
C VAL A 214 -32.96 10.26 -3.12
N PRO A 215 -34.09 10.49 -3.83
CA PRO A 215 -35.38 10.66 -3.17
C PRO A 215 -35.84 9.34 -2.56
N LEU A 216 -36.24 9.38 -1.29
CA LEU A 216 -36.80 8.24 -0.57
C LEU A 216 -38.26 8.51 -0.21
N SER A 217 -39.17 7.66 -0.68
CA SER A 217 -40.59 7.77 -0.35
C SER A 217 -40.92 6.97 0.91
N LEU A 218 -41.55 7.63 1.89
CA LEU A 218 -42.08 6.98 3.10
C LEU A 218 -43.53 6.51 2.93
N GLY A 219 -44.18 6.89 1.82
CA GLY A 219 -45.60 6.67 1.60
C GLY A 219 -46.51 7.48 2.54
N THR A 220 -47.80 7.17 2.49
CA THR A 220 -48.82 7.73 3.39
C THR A 220 -49.16 6.70 4.46
N VAL A 221 -49.11 7.10 5.73
CA VAL A 221 -49.39 6.21 6.87
C VAL A 221 -50.51 6.80 7.71
N ALA A 222 -51.50 5.96 8.03
CA ALA A 222 -52.61 6.33 8.89
C ALA A 222 -52.12 6.42 10.36
N SER A 223 -52.62 7.42 11.09
CA SER A 223 -52.13 7.71 12.44
C SER A 223 -52.46 6.63 13.47
N ASP A 224 -53.46 5.79 13.21
CA ASP A 224 -53.89 4.67 14.05
C ASP A 224 -52.87 3.52 14.11
N VAL A 225 -51.95 3.45 13.14
CA VAL A 225 -50.78 2.54 13.18
C VAL A 225 -49.87 2.85 14.38
N PHE A 226 -49.85 4.11 14.82
CA PHE A 226 -49.01 4.59 15.91
C PHE A 226 -49.72 4.43 17.27
N THR A 227 -49.53 3.27 17.90
CA THR A 227 -50.22 2.85 19.13
C THR A 227 -49.43 3.15 20.42
N GLY A 228 -48.24 3.75 20.31
CA GLY A 228 -47.36 4.06 21.43
C GLY A 228 -45.92 4.34 20.98
N VAL A 229 -45.12 4.96 21.84
CA VAL A 229 -43.70 5.24 21.56
C VAL A 229 -42.98 3.94 21.17
N GLY A 230 -42.28 3.98 20.03
CA GLY A 230 -41.61 2.83 19.43
C GLY A 230 -42.42 2.09 18.36
N ALA A 231 -43.71 2.41 18.17
CA ALA A 231 -44.51 1.85 17.08
C ALA A 231 -43.90 2.23 15.72
N GLU A 232 -43.73 1.24 14.84
CA GLU A 232 -43.14 1.41 13.51
C GLU A 232 -44.23 1.27 12.44
N ALA A 233 -44.22 2.19 11.47
CA ALA A 233 -44.99 2.03 10.25
C ALA A 233 -44.33 0.99 9.33
N ALA A 234 -45.08 0.54 8.31
CA ALA A 234 -44.52 -0.32 7.28
C ALA A 234 -43.37 0.38 6.52
N LEU A 235 -42.39 -0.41 6.08
CA LEU A 235 -41.30 0.07 5.23
C LEU A 235 -41.82 0.59 3.89
N GLY A 236 -41.40 1.80 3.53
CA GLY A 236 -41.57 2.35 2.19
C GLY A 236 -40.86 1.51 1.11
N PRO A 237 -41.08 1.83 -0.18
CA PRO A 237 -40.32 1.23 -1.28
C PRO A 237 -38.82 1.52 -1.12
N ALA A 238 -37.98 0.68 -1.74
CA ALA A 238 -36.55 0.91 -1.76
C ALA A 238 -36.19 2.00 -2.78
N SER A 239 -35.23 2.85 -2.38
CA SER A 239 -34.52 3.75 -3.28
C SER A 239 -33.05 3.34 -3.30
N ASN A 240 -32.46 3.29 -4.50
CA ASN A 240 -31.08 2.85 -4.67
C ASN A 240 -30.13 4.05 -4.67
N ILE A 241 -29.05 3.95 -3.89
CA ILE A 241 -27.83 4.72 -4.13
C ILE A 241 -27.02 3.91 -5.13
N THR A 242 -26.90 4.42 -6.36
CA THR A 242 -26.19 3.72 -7.43
C THR A 242 -24.75 4.24 -7.58
N LEU A 243 -23.80 3.31 -7.56
CA LEU A 243 -22.38 3.56 -7.78
C LEU A 243 -21.93 2.94 -9.10
N THR A 244 -21.04 3.62 -9.81
CA THR A 244 -20.29 3.07 -10.95
C THR A 244 -18.82 3.01 -10.61
N CYS A 245 -18.25 1.81 -10.63
CA CYS A 245 -16.84 1.56 -10.41
C CYS A 245 -16.13 1.26 -11.75
N ALA A 246 -15.04 1.96 -12.03
CA ALA A 246 -14.29 1.81 -13.28
C ALA A 246 -12.79 2.09 -13.10
N GLY A 247 -12.00 1.72 -14.11
CA GLY A 247 -10.55 1.98 -14.16
C GLY A 247 -9.70 0.90 -13.51
N GLY A 248 -10.29 -0.15 -12.94
CA GLY A 248 -9.55 -1.31 -12.48
C GLY A 248 -9.10 -2.20 -13.65
N GLN A 249 -7.95 -2.83 -13.54
CA GLN A 249 -7.51 -3.93 -14.43
C GLN A 249 -7.37 -5.18 -13.56
N GLY A 250 -8.49 -5.54 -12.92
CA GLY A 250 -8.58 -6.54 -11.86
C GLY A 250 -8.58 -5.91 -10.46
N GLY A 251 -8.78 -6.73 -9.43
CA GLY A 251 -8.95 -6.26 -8.05
C GLY A 251 -10.38 -5.89 -7.68
N SER A 252 -10.57 -5.63 -6.39
CA SER A 252 -11.78 -5.04 -5.84
C SER A 252 -11.43 -3.93 -4.86
N VAL A 253 -12.33 -2.98 -4.69
CA VAL A 253 -12.28 -1.95 -3.65
C VAL A 253 -13.38 -2.21 -2.63
N GLY A 254 -13.06 -2.18 -1.35
CA GLY A 254 -14.01 -2.34 -0.26
C GLY A 254 -14.87 -1.10 -0.13
N VAL A 255 -16.13 -1.17 -0.54
CA VAL A 255 -17.05 -0.02 -0.49
C VAL A 255 -17.71 0.03 0.88
N ASN A 256 -17.53 1.16 1.56
CA ASN A 256 -18.12 1.44 2.86
C ASN A 256 -18.92 2.75 2.82
N MET A 257 -19.85 2.91 3.75
CA MET A 257 -20.69 4.12 3.84
C MET A 257 -20.95 4.50 5.29
N VAL A 258 -21.06 5.81 5.53
CA VAL A 258 -21.64 6.41 6.74
C VAL A 258 -22.85 7.24 6.32
N MET A 259 -23.94 7.17 7.07
CA MET A 259 -25.08 8.07 6.92
C MET A 259 -25.00 9.14 8.00
N THR A 260 -25.16 10.41 7.66
CA THR A 260 -25.14 11.53 8.60
C THR A 260 -26.48 12.24 8.56
N ASP A 261 -27.01 12.58 9.72
CA ASP A 261 -28.22 13.39 9.84
C ASP A 261 -27.94 14.82 9.34
N ALA A 262 -28.73 15.30 8.37
CA ALA A 262 -28.53 16.61 7.76
C ALA A 262 -29.09 17.77 8.60
N VAL A 263 -29.96 17.48 9.57
CA VAL A 263 -30.56 18.47 10.48
C VAL A 263 -29.72 18.60 11.75
N ASP A 264 -29.29 17.47 12.31
CA ASP A 264 -28.40 17.40 13.47
C ASP A 264 -27.19 16.50 13.17
N PRO A 265 -26.08 17.05 12.64
CA PRO A 265 -24.87 16.28 12.34
C PRO A 265 -24.20 15.62 13.56
N THR A 266 -24.66 15.91 14.78
CA THR A 266 -24.19 15.24 16.01
C THR A 266 -25.00 14.02 16.39
N ASN A 267 -26.15 13.80 15.75
CA ASN A 267 -26.99 12.64 15.96
C ASN A 267 -26.22 11.34 15.65
N ARG A 268 -26.19 10.41 16.62
CA ARG A 268 -25.60 9.07 16.49
C ARG A 268 -26.61 7.94 16.71
N SER A 269 -27.88 8.30 16.86
CA SER A 269 -28.99 7.34 17.00
C SER A 269 -29.36 6.74 15.65
N ASP A 270 -30.41 5.93 15.63
CA ASP A 270 -31.04 5.38 14.43
C ASP A 270 -32.37 6.07 14.06
N LEU A 271 -32.62 7.23 14.66
CA LEU A 271 -33.82 8.02 14.46
C LEU A 271 -33.45 9.38 13.85
N LEU A 272 -33.91 9.60 12.63
CA LEU A 272 -33.77 10.85 11.92
C LEU A 272 -34.91 11.80 12.31
N PRO A 273 -34.60 13.00 12.84
CA PRO A 273 -35.59 14.01 13.14
C PRO A 273 -36.22 14.53 11.85
N LEU A 274 -37.41 15.09 11.99
CA LEU A 274 -38.08 15.75 10.89
C LEU A 274 -37.42 17.11 10.61
N SER A 275 -37.29 17.45 9.33
CA SER A 275 -36.82 18.78 8.92
C SER A 275 -37.88 19.84 9.19
N ALA A 276 -37.46 21.11 9.24
CA ALA A 276 -38.32 22.26 9.55
C ALA A 276 -39.54 22.43 8.61
N GLY A 277 -39.51 21.84 7.41
CA GLY A 277 -40.63 21.86 6.46
C GLY A 277 -41.77 20.87 6.78
N SER A 278 -41.62 20.06 7.83
CA SER A 278 -42.62 19.07 8.24
C SER A 278 -43.71 19.67 9.12
N SER A 279 -44.97 19.31 8.86
CA SER A 279 -46.10 19.67 9.73
C SER A 279 -46.51 18.56 10.70
N ALA A 280 -46.14 17.31 10.43
CA ALA A 280 -46.39 16.19 11.35
C ALA A 280 -45.60 16.36 12.67
N LYS A 281 -46.11 15.78 13.75
CA LYS A 281 -45.46 15.76 15.08
C LYS A 281 -45.51 14.38 15.70
N GLY A 282 -44.52 14.09 16.54
CA GLY A 282 -44.46 12.85 17.33
C GLY A 282 -43.91 11.64 16.57
N VAL A 283 -43.31 11.84 15.40
CA VAL A 283 -42.66 10.78 14.61
C VAL A 283 -41.24 11.18 14.19
N SER A 284 -40.40 10.18 13.97
CA SER A 284 -39.08 10.26 13.35
C SER A 284 -38.99 9.27 12.19
N VAL A 285 -37.95 9.36 11.37
CA VAL A 285 -37.70 8.42 10.28
C VAL A 285 -36.57 7.47 10.67
N ARG A 286 -36.74 6.18 10.41
CA ARG A 286 -35.69 5.16 10.55
C ARG A 286 -35.33 4.61 9.18
N LEU A 287 -34.03 4.57 8.87
CA LEU A 287 -33.52 4.00 7.64
C LEU A 287 -33.07 2.54 7.85
N ARG A 288 -33.28 1.72 6.83
CA ARG A 288 -32.87 0.31 6.81
C ARG A 288 -32.21 -0.07 5.50
N ARG A 289 -31.23 -0.97 5.58
CA ARG A 289 -30.54 -1.57 4.43
C ARG A 289 -31.33 -2.76 3.86
N GLN A 290 -30.81 -3.33 2.78
CA GLN A 290 -31.18 -4.69 2.36
C GLN A 290 -31.04 -5.68 3.54
N GLY A 291 -31.97 -6.61 3.67
CA GLY A 291 -32.00 -7.55 4.80
C GLY A 291 -32.64 -6.99 6.09
N GLY A 292 -32.99 -5.70 6.11
CA GLY A 292 -33.75 -5.09 7.22
C GLY A 292 -32.88 -4.54 8.35
N GLU A 293 -31.56 -4.53 8.19
CA GLU A 293 -30.62 -3.93 9.15
C GLU A 293 -30.91 -2.45 9.35
N VAL A 294 -30.97 -2.01 10.60
CA VAL A 294 -31.16 -0.60 10.95
C VAL A 294 -29.88 0.18 10.74
N ILE A 295 -29.99 1.37 10.16
CA ILE A 295 -28.87 2.29 9.99
C ILE A 295 -28.84 3.28 11.16
N SER A 296 -27.72 3.30 11.88
CA SER A 296 -27.41 4.36 12.85
C SER A 296 -26.57 5.45 12.20
N TYR A 297 -26.75 6.70 12.63
CA TYR A 297 -26.08 7.87 12.05
C TYR A 297 -24.66 8.04 12.58
N GLY A 298 -23.74 8.50 11.74
CA GLY A 298 -22.35 8.77 12.08
C GLY A 298 -21.95 10.22 11.78
N PRO A 299 -20.67 10.57 12.00
CA PRO A 299 -20.12 11.83 11.50
C PRO A 299 -20.01 11.80 9.97
N ASP A 300 -20.07 12.97 9.34
CA ASP A 300 -19.70 13.13 7.92
C ASP A 300 -18.18 12.97 7.78
N SER A 301 -17.72 11.73 7.62
CA SER A 301 -16.31 11.37 7.50
C SER A 301 -16.13 10.08 6.70
N ALA A 302 -15.08 10.08 5.87
CA ALA A 302 -14.61 8.91 5.14
C ALA A 302 -13.51 8.13 5.91
N ASP A 303 -13.22 8.50 7.16
CA ASP A 303 -12.16 7.87 7.95
C ASP A 303 -12.51 6.41 8.29
N ALA A 304 -11.49 5.55 8.25
CA ALA A 304 -11.61 4.16 8.64
C ALA A 304 -11.95 3.94 10.13
N SER A 305 -12.02 4.99 10.95
CA SER A 305 -12.49 4.97 12.33
C SER A 305 -13.85 5.66 12.53
N ALA A 306 -14.52 6.11 11.46
CA ALA A 306 -15.82 6.77 11.56
C ALA A 306 -16.86 5.87 12.24
N GLN A 307 -17.52 6.41 13.26
CA GLN A 307 -18.57 5.70 14.00
C GLN A 307 -19.74 5.36 13.06
N ASN A 308 -20.34 4.19 13.24
CA ASN A 308 -21.47 3.70 12.44
C ASN A 308 -21.17 3.60 10.93
N ARG A 309 -19.89 3.54 10.55
CA ARG A 309 -19.49 3.10 9.21
C ARG A 309 -19.86 1.64 9.03
N PHE A 310 -20.46 1.31 7.90
CA PHE A 310 -20.80 -0.07 7.54
C PHE A 310 -20.24 -0.45 6.18
N PHE A 311 -19.81 -1.71 6.09
CA PHE A 311 -19.36 -2.32 4.86
C PHE A 311 -20.55 -2.65 3.96
N ILE A 312 -20.43 -2.32 2.67
CA ILE A 312 -21.43 -2.64 1.66
C ILE A 312 -21.02 -3.93 0.97
N GLN A 313 -19.96 -3.89 0.18
CA GLN A 313 -19.31 -5.04 -0.46
C GLN A 313 -17.99 -4.64 -1.12
N ASP A 314 -17.22 -5.64 -1.53
CA ASP A 314 -16.09 -5.47 -2.44
C ASP A 314 -16.58 -5.27 -3.88
N MET A 315 -16.02 -4.28 -4.58
CA MET A 315 -16.41 -3.92 -5.94
C MET A 315 -15.24 -3.95 -6.93
N GLY A 316 -15.39 -4.75 -7.98
CA GLY A 316 -14.60 -4.63 -9.21
C GLY A 316 -15.11 -3.50 -10.11
N ASN A 317 -14.76 -3.54 -11.40
CA ASN A 317 -15.44 -2.70 -12.41
C ASN A 317 -16.91 -3.12 -12.54
N GLY A 318 -17.84 -2.16 -12.55
CA GLY A 318 -19.26 -2.42 -12.71
C GLY A 318 -20.15 -1.42 -11.98
N THR A 319 -21.43 -1.76 -11.87
CA THR A 319 -22.44 -0.94 -11.19
C THR A 319 -22.91 -1.65 -9.92
N LEU A 320 -23.12 -0.88 -8.84
CA LEU A 320 -23.67 -1.35 -7.58
C LEU A 320 -24.86 -0.51 -7.17
N ASP A 321 -25.99 -1.18 -6.94
CA ASP A 321 -27.18 -0.57 -6.35
C ASP A 321 -27.27 -0.90 -4.86
N ILE A 322 -27.33 0.14 -4.03
CA ILE A 322 -27.45 0.02 -2.58
C ILE A 322 -28.89 0.39 -2.19
N PRO A 323 -29.79 -0.60 -1.99
CA PRO A 323 -31.19 -0.31 -1.68
C PRO A 323 -31.33 0.14 -0.23
N ILE A 324 -31.89 1.34 -0.06
CA ILE A 324 -32.24 1.93 1.23
C ILE A 324 -33.76 2.06 1.32
N ARG A 325 -34.32 1.72 2.49
CA ARG A 325 -35.75 1.85 2.79
C ARG A 325 -35.92 2.74 4.01
N GLY A 326 -37.02 3.48 4.06
CA GLY A 326 -37.37 4.32 5.20
C GLY A 326 -38.72 3.91 5.78
N GLN A 327 -38.89 4.12 7.08
CA GLN A 327 -40.16 3.98 7.78
C GLN A 327 -40.30 5.05 8.86
N MET A 328 -41.55 5.40 9.19
CA MET A 328 -41.85 6.29 10.31
C MET A 328 -41.89 5.52 11.62
N VAL A 329 -41.37 6.12 12.68
CA VAL A 329 -41.36 5.57 14.05
C VAL A 329 -41.98 6.60 14.98
N GLN A 330 -42.94 6.18 15.81
CA GLN A 330 -43.53 7.05 16.83
C GLN A 330 -42.51 7.33 17.94
N THR A 331 -42.22 8.60 18.17
CA THR A 331 -41.30 9.07 19.21
C THR A 331 -41.98 9.95 20.25
N GLY A 332 -43.12 10.57 19.91
CA GLY A 332 -43.94 11.33 20.85
C GLY A 332 -45.04 10.50 21.51
N ALA A 333 -45.56 10.98 22.63
CA ALA A 333 -46.70 10.37 23.32
C ALA A 333 -47.97 10.27 22.43
N SER A 334 -48.11 11.18 21.48
CA SER A 334 -49.17 11.18 20.46
C SER A 334 -48.60 11.59 19.10
N VAL A 335 -49.19 11.09 18.02
CA VAL A 335 -48.87 11.48 16.64
C VAL A 335 -49.89 12.48 16.10
N ALA A 336 -49.42 13.61 15.58
CA ALA A 336 -50.25 14.57 14.86
C ALA A 336 -50.00 14.43 13.35
N GLY A 337 -51.08 14.33 12.57
CA GLY A 337 -50.99 14.23 11.11
C GLY A 337 -50.38 15.46 10.45
N GLY A 338 -49.75 15.25 9.30
CA GLY A 338 -49.09 16.30 8.53
C GLY A 338 -48.09 15.77 7.52
N SER A 339 -47.33 16.66 6.89
CA SER A 339 -46.22 16.30 6.01
C SER A 339 -45.02 15.86 6.83
N VAL A 340 -44.32 14.84 6.33
CA VAL A 340 -43.07 14.32 6.87
C VAL A 340 -41.98 14.56 5.85
N GLN A 341 -40.98 15.34 6.23
CA GLN A 341 -39.76 15.58 5.47
C GLN A 341 -38.57 15.31 6.38
N ALA A 342 -37.57 14.61 5.88
CA ALA A 342 -36.33 14.34 6.59
C ALA A 342 -35.19 14.25 5.57
N ALA A 343 -33.97 14.54 6.01
CA ALA A 343 -32.80 14.55 5.13
C ALA A 343 -31.59 13.95 5.85
N ALA A 344 -30.85 13.11 5.14
CA ALA A 344 -29.57 12.56 5.57
C ALA A 344 -28.58 12.69 4.41
N THR A 345 -27.31 12.87 4.73
CA THR A 345 -26.21 12.77 3.77
C THR A 345 -25.55 11.41 3.90
N PHE A 346 -24.86 10.96 2.85
CA PHE A 346 -24.07 9.75 2.87
C PHE A 346 -22.64 10.05 2.46
N THR A 347 -21.69 9.46 3.16
CA THR A 347 -20.25 9.64 2.94
C THR A 347 -19.65 8.28 2.62
N MET A 348 -19.04 8.17 1.44
CA MET A 348 -18.43 6.94 0.95
C MET A 348 -16.97 6.87 1.38
N SER A 349 -16.52 5.69 1.78
CA SER A 349 -15.09 5.39 1.93
C SER A 349 -14.72 4.08 1.24
N TYR A 350 -13.45 3.94 0.92
CA TYR A 350 -12.91 2.89 0.07
C TYR A 350 -11.66 2.30 0.70
N ASP A 351 -11.66 0.98 0.90
CA ASP A 351 -10.57 0.20 1.47
C ASP A 351 -9.91 -0.71 0.42
#